data_AF-A0A8I1K9B1-F1
#
_entry.id   AF-A0A8I1K9B1-F1
#
_cell.length_a   1.000
_cell.length_b   1.000
_cell.length_c   1.000
_cell.angle_alpha   90.00
_cell.angle_beta   90.00
_cell.angle_gamma   90.00
#
_symmetry.space_group_name_H-M   'P 1'
#
loop_
_entity.id
_entity.type
_entity.pdbx_description
1 polymer ?
#
loop_
_entity_poly.entity_id
_entity_poly.type
_entity_poly.pdbx_seq_one_letter_code
_entity_poly.pdbx_strand_id
1 'polypeptide(L)'
;MKFIHQREHLNEDDIVVIECSQPCNIRLMSDAHFRSFKNGGRHSYHGGAFKDFPARITAPSTGFWNITIDTVTSRAISVTRKPSFQPTIKIVRRSSSKLR
;
A
#
# COMPACT_ATOMS: atom_id res chain seq x y z
N MET A 1 14.93 1.17 1.29
CA MET A 1 13.96 0.87 0.22
C MET A 1 13.17 2.13 -0.09
N LYS A 2 12.84 2.38 -1.37
CA LYS A 2 12.03 3.53 -1.77
C LYS A 2 10.61 3.05 -2.05
N PHE A 3 9.63 3.60 -1.34
CA PHE A 3 8.22 3.26 -1.48
C PHE A 3 7.38 4.52 -1.27
N ILE A 4 6.16 4.50 -1.80
CA ILE A 4 5.11 5.45 -1.45
C ILE A 4 4.40 4.90 -0.22
N HIS A 5 4.10 5.76 0.75
CA HIS A 5 3.48 5.39 2.02
C HIS A 5 2.33 6.33 2.36
N GLN A 6 1.22 5.74 2.78
CA GLN A 6 0.09 6.43 3.36
C GLN A 6 -0.39 5.64 4.58
N ARG A 7 -0.63 6.33 5.70
CA ARG A 7 -1.28 5.75 6.88
C ARG A 7 -2.71 6.24 6.92
N GLU A 8 -3.65 5.31 7.09
CA GLU A 8 -5.07 5.60 7.03
C GLU A 8 -5.82 4.79 8.09
N HIS A 9 -6.90 5.35 8.64
CA HIS A 9 -7.82 4.56 9.44
C HIS A 9 -8.85 3.88 8.53
N LEU A 10 -8.89 2.56 8.52
CA LEU A 10 -9.84 1.75 7.76
C LEU A 10 -10.78 1.03 8.72
N ASN A 11 -12.03 0.89 8.32
CA ASN A 11 -12.93 -0.03 8.99
C ASN A 11 -12.77 -1.43 8.40
N GLU A 12 -13.20 -2.42 9.15
CA GLU A 12 -13.37 -3.77 8.62
C GLU A 12 -14.21 -3.72 7.33
N ASP A 13 -13.80 -4.51 6.34
CA ASP A 13 -14.35 -4.58 4.99
C ASP A 13 -14.18 -3.34 4.10
N ASP A 14 -13.58 -2.24 4.59
CA ASP A 14 -13.19 -1.14 3.69
C ASP A 14 -12.20 -1.67 2.64
N ILE A 15 -12.34 -1.17 1.40
CA ILE A 15 -11.54 -1.65 0.27
C ILE A 15 -10.55 -0.56 -0.13
N VAL A 16 -9.27 -0.89 -0.08
CA VAL A 16 -8.19 -0.07 -0.64
C VAL A 16 -8.04 -0.43 -2.12
N VAL A 17 -8.40 0.52 -2.99
CA VAL A 17 -8.31 0.42 -4.45
C VAL A 17 -7.09 1.18 -4.93
N ILE A 18 -6.18 0.50 -5.59
CA ILE A 18 -4.90 1.06 -6.03
C ILE A 18 -4.76 0.91 -7.54
N GLU A 19 -4.44 2.01 -8.21
CA GLU A 19 -4.09 2.04 -9.62
C GLU A 19 -2.59 2.30 -9.78
N CYS A 20 -1.95 1.56 -10.67
CA CYS A 20 -0.53 1.70 -10.98
C CYS A 20 -0.30 1.52 -12.48
N SER A 21 0.66 2.27 -13.05
CA SER A 21 1.04 2.15 -14.46
C SER A 21 2.02 1.00 -14.75
N GLN A 22 2.48 0.29 -13.71
CA GLN A 22 3.46 -0.79 -13.81
C GLN A 22 3.30 -1.77 -12.63
N PRO A 23 3.82 -3.01 -12.75
CA PRO A 23 3.80 -3.98 -11.67
C PRO A 23 4.45 -3.44 -10.39
N CYS A 24 3.78 -3.64 -9.26
CA CYS A 24 4.23 -3.13 -7.97
C CYS A 24 3.89 -4.11 -6.84
N ASN A 25 4.66 -4.05 -5.77
CA ASN A 25 4.28 -4.64 -4.50
C ASN A 25 3.39 -3.67 -3.75
N ILE A 26 2.26 -4.17 -3.29
CA ILE A 26 1.34 -3.45 -2.42
C ILE A 26 1.27 -4.21 -1.11
N ARG A 27 1.50 -3.50 0.00
CA ARG A 27 1.38 -4.08 1.35
C ARG A 27 0.49 -3.19 2.21
N LEU A 28 -0.47 -3.82 2.86
CA LEU A 28 -1.31 -3.25 3.91
C LEU A 28 -0.86 -3.85 5.25
N MET A 29 -0.43 -3.01 6.18
CA MET A 29 0.21 -3.43 7.43
C MET A 29 -0.33 -2.68 8.65
N SER A 30 -0.40 -3.35 9.80
CA SER A 30 -0.58 -2.65 11.08
C SER A 30 0.64 -1.77 11.39
N ASP A 31 0.51 -0.84 12.34
CA ASP A 31 1.63 0.02 12.76
C ASP A 31 2.85 -0.79 13.26
N ALA A 32 2.61 -1.88 14.00
CA ALA A 32 3.67 -2.76 14.48
C ALA A 32 4.42 -3.43 13.32
N HIS A 33 3.68 -3.98 12.34
CA HIS A 33 4.29 -4.61 11.17
C HIS A 33 5.00 -3.61 10.27
N PHE A 34 4.45 -2.40 10.10
CA PHE A 34 5.10 -1.35 9.32
C PHE A 34 6.41 -0.89 9.97
N ARG A 35 6.46 -0.78 11.30
CA ARG A 35 7.70 -0.49 12.02
C ARG A 35 8.75 -1.57 11.78
N SER A 36 8.37 -2.85 11.87
CA SER A 36 9.28 -3.96 11.56
C SER A 36 9.74 -3.95 10.09
N PHE A 37 8.83 -3.70 9.14
CA PHE A 37 9.14 -3.57 7.71
C PHE A 37 10.20 -2.50 7.44
N LYS A 38 10.02 -1.29 8.00
CA LYS A 38 10.99 -0.20 7.83
C LYS A 38 12.39 -0.54 8.36
N ASN A 39 12.45 -1.36 9.40
CA ASN A 39 13.69 -1.79 10.03
C ASN A 39 14.29 -3.06 9.39
N GLY A 40 13.70 -3.57 8.30
CA GLY A 40 14.14 -4.83 7.66
C GLY A 40 13.84 -6.08 8.49
N GLY A 41 12.99 -5.97 9.52
CA GLY A 41 12.58 -7.08 10.36
C GLY A 41 11.44 -7.90 9.77
N ARG A 42 11.16 -9.05 10.40
CA ARG A 42 10.03 -9.90 10.05
C ARG A 42 8.70 -9.17 10.30
N HIS A 43 7.82 -9.19 9.32
CA HIS A 43 6.53 -8.51 9.36
C HIS A 43 5.51 -9.30 8.53
N SER A 44 4.23 -9.09 8.84
CA SER A 44 3.10 -9.65 8.08
C SER A 44 2.36 -8.51 7.40
N TYR A 45 1.70 -8.81 6.27
CA TYR A 45 0.95 -7.85 5.49
C TYR A 45 -0.17 -8.52 4.69
N HIS A 46 -1.17 -7.73 4.31
CA HIS A 46 -2.16 -8.10 3.31
C HIS A 46 -1.79 -7.47 1.97
N GLY A 47 -1.87 -8.23 0.87
CA GLY A 47 -1.43 -7.80 -0.46
C GLY A 47 -0.35 -8.72 -1.03
N GLY A 48 0.55 -8.17 -1.82
CA GLY A 48 1.54 -8.93 -2.58
C GLY A 48 2.01 -8.18 -3.83
N ALA A 49 2.53 -8.93 -4.80
CA ALA A 49 2.92 -8.41 -6.10
C ALA A 49 1.70 -8.38 -7.04
N PHE A 50 1.34 -7.20 -7.53
CA PHE A 50 0.26 -7.00 -8.47
C PHE A 50 0.81 -6.61 -9.84
N LYS A 51 0.19 -7.16 -10.89
CA LYS A 51 0.50 -6.87 -12.30
C LYS A 51 -0.69 -6.22 -13.01
N ASP A 52 -1.90 -6.57 -12.60
CA ASP A 52 -3.16 -6.08 -13.13
C ASP A 52 -3.79 -5.07 -12.16
N PHE A 53 -4.34 -3.99 -12.69
CA PHE A 53 -4.90 -2.88 -11.92
C PHE A 53 -6.30 -2.50 -12.44
N PRO A 54 -7.21 -2.04 -11.56
CA PRO A 54 -6.99 -1.72 -10.15
C PRO A 54 -6.84 -2.93 -9.23
N ALA A 55 -5.81 -2.88 -8.37
CA ALA A 55 -5.65 -3.81 -7.27
C ALA A 55 -6.62 -3.44 -6.15
N ARG A 56 -7.24 -4.46 -5.52
CA ARG A 56 -8.20 -4.28 -4.44
C ARG A 56 -7.77 -5.11 -3.25
N ILE A 57 -7.61 -4.47 -2.10
CA ILE A 57 -7.24 -5.12 -0.84
C ILE A 57 -8.27 -4.74 0.21
N THR A 58 -8.98 -5.73 0.73
CA THR A 58 -9.94 -5.54 1.82
C THR A 58 -9.20 -5.43 3.15
N ALA A 59 -9.57 -4.44 3.96
CA ALA A 59 -9.08 -4.31 5.33
C ALA A 59 -9.67 -5.45 6.18
N PRO A 60 -8.83 -6.29 6.81
CA PRO A 60 -9.29 -7.47 7.54
C PRO A 60 -9.91 -7.12 8.90
N SER A 61 -9.68 -5.90 9.40
CA SER A 61 -10.25 -5.42 10.66
C SER A 61 -10.19 -3.89 10.73
N THR A 62 -11.01 -3.33 11.62
CA THR A 62 -11.03 -1.89 11.90
C THR A 62 -9.75 -1.46 12.62
N GLY A 63 -9.10 -0.40 12.12
CA GLY A 63 -7.94 0.20 12.77
C GLY A 63 -7.08 1.05 11.83
N PHE A 64 -5.91 1.46 12.33
CA PHE A 64 -4.92 2.14 11.51
C PHE A 64 -4.08 1.16 10.70
N TRP A 65 -4.03 1.41 9.40
CA TRP A 65 -3.29 0.63 8.43
C TRP A 65 -2.29 1.50 7.68
N ASN A 66 -1.13 0.93 7.39
CA ASN A 66 -0.07 1.52 6.58
C ASN A 66 -0.09 0.85 5.21
N ILE A 67 -0.35 1.65 4.18
CA ILE A 67 -0.35 1.24 2.78
C ILE A 67 1.02 1.61 2.21
N THR A 68 1.76 0.62 1.72
CA THR A 68 3.03 0.85 1.02
C THR A 68 2.95 0.33 -0.40
N ILE A 69 3.44 1.13 -1.35
CA ILE A 69 3.52 0.77 -2.77
C ILE A 69 4.98 0.95 -3.23
N ASP A 70 5.61 -0.13 -3.66
CA ASP A 70 6.95 -0.12 -4.25
C ASP A 70 6.98 -0.81 -5.59
N THR A 71 7.71 -0.23 -6.53
CA THR A 71 7.90 -0.83 -7.85
C THR A 71 9.03 -1.83 -7.78
N VAL A 72 8.81 -2.99 -8.40
CA VAL A 72 9.83 -4.03 -8.53
C VAL A 72 10.72 -3.66 -9.72
N THR A 73 11.52 -2.59 -9.61
CA THR A 73 12.42 -2.21 -10.70
C THR A 73 13.73 -2.98 -10.58
N SER A 74 13.97 -3.93 -11.49
CA SER A 74 15.30 -4.57 -11.64
C SER A 74 16.29 -3.69 -12.42
N ARG A 75 15.84 -2.57 -12.98
CA ARG A 75 16.68 -1.64 -13.74
C ARG A 75 17.22 -0.53 -12.84
N ALA A 76 18.49 -0.18 -13.03
CA ALA A 76 19.06 1.03 -12.44
C ALA A 76 18.19 2.23 -12.81
N ILE A 77 17.57 2.86 -11.82
CA ILE A 77 16.86 4.12 -12.02
C ILE A 77 17.93 5.16 -12.31
N SER A 78 18.00 5.64 -13.55
CA SER A 78 18.83 6.81 -13.89
C SER A 78 18.45 7.96 -12.96
N VAL A 79 19.43 8.46 -12.20
CA VAL A 79 19.25 9.56 -11.22
C VAL A 79 18.72 10.84 -11.90
N THR A 80 18.93 10.97 -13.20
CA THR A 80 18.49 12.10 -14.03
C THR A 80 17.03 12.02 -14.47
N ARG A 81 16.40 10.82 -14.44
CA ARG A 81 15.02 10.65 -14.90
C ARG A 81 14.07 10.78 -13.71
N LYS A 82 13.23 11.82 -13.73
CA LYS A 82 12.14 11.99 -12.75
C LYS A 82 11.31 10.71 -12.73
N PRO A 83 11.22 9.97 -11.61
CA PRO A 83 10.46 8.74 -11.58
C PRO A 83 8.99 9.08 -11.83
N SER A 84 8.46 8.62 -12.97
CA SER A 84 7.07 8.86 -13.39
C SER A 84 6.07 7.94 -12.69
N PHE A 85 6.47 7.27 -11.61
CA PHE A 85 5.60 6.38 -10.85
C PHE A 85 4.69 7.18 -9.94
N GLN A 86 3.44 7.36 -10.37
CA GLN A 86 2.39 8.03 -9.61
C GLN A 86 1.20 7.08 -9.44
N PRO A 87 1.24 6.17 -8.46
CA PRO A 87 0.09 5.35 -8.13
C PRO A 87 -1.00 6.20 -7.48
N THR A 88 -2.26 5.82 -7.68
CA THR A 88 -3.39 6.45 -6.97
C THR A 88 -3.97 5.48 -5.96
N ILE A 89 -4.33 6.00 -4.78
CA ILE A 89 -4.95 5.24 -3.69
C ILE A 89 -6.35 5.81 -3.51
N LYS A 90 -7.36 4.95 -3.58
CA LYS A 90 -8.76 5.28 -3.33
C LYS A 90 -9.30 4.32 -2.28
N ILE A 91 -10.10 4.83 -1.35
CA ILE A 91 -10.71 4.02 -0.30
C ILE A 91 -12.20 3.96 -0.55
N VAL A 92 -12.72 2.75 -0.76
CA VAL A 92 -14.16 2.50 -0.83
C VAL A 92 -14.62 2.08 0.56
N ARG A 93 -15.29 3.00 1.25
CA ARG A 93 -15.84 2.76 2.59
C ARG A 93 -17.07 1.87 2.50
N ARG A 94 -17.06 0.71 3.17
CA ARG A 94 -18.21 -0.21 3.23
C ARG A 94 -19.11 0.05 4.44
N SER A 95 -18.59 0.75 5.44
CA SER A 95 -19.33 1.22 6.61
C SER A 95 -19.17 2.73 6.76
N SER A 96 -20.17 3.39 7.37
CA SER A 96 -20.06 4.80 7.75
C SER A 96 -18.94 4.93 8.79
N SER A 97 -17.84 5.61 8.43
CA SER A 97 -16.73 5.86 9.36
C SER A 97 -17.24 6.55 10.63
N LYS A 98 -17.01 5.93 11.80
CA LYS A 98 -17.38 6.49 13.11
C LYS A 98 -16.32 7.43 13.69
N LEU A 99 -15.22 7.66 12.97
CA LEU A 99 -14.15 8.53 13.43
C LEU A 99 -14.36 9.94 12.89
N ARG A 100 -14.66 10.84 13.83
CA ARG A 100 -14.74 12.29 13.68
C ARG A 100 -13.38 12.91 13.97
#